data_AF-A0A658NR35-F1
#
_entry.id   AF-A0A658NR35-F1
#
_cell.length_a   1.000
_cell.length_b   1.000
_cell.length_c   1.000
_cell.angle_alpha   90.00
_cell.angle_beta   90.00
_cell.angle_gamma   90.00
#
_symmetry.space_group_name_H-M   'P 1'
#
loop_
_entity.id
_entity.type
_entity.pdbx_description
1 polymer ?
#
loop_
_entity_poly.entity_id
_entity_poly.type
_entity_poly.pdbx_seq_one_letter_code
_entity_poly.pdbx_strand_id
1 'polypeptide(L)'
;VHWPERPITTLGRSRYSWIPDTPALAPIEETLEALGEQVHAGKIRHIGVANETPWGVMRYLAAARESGMPRIVTVQNSYSLLDRY
;
A
#
# COMPACT_ATOMS: atom_id res chain seq x y z
N VAL A 1 -2.81 -4.56 -3.58
CA VAL A 1 -2.31 -4.98 -2.25
C VAL A 1 -3.43 -4.85 -1.24
N HIS A 2 -3.76 -5.91 -0.50
CA HIS A 2 -4.93 -5.93 0.38
C HIS A 2 -4.67 -5.30 1.77
N TRP A 3 -3.48 -5.53 2.35
CA TRP A 3 -3.03 -4.92 3.60
C TRP A 3 -1.54 -4.56 3.50
N PRO A 4 -1.06 -3.54 4.23
CA PRO A 4 0.37 -3.24 4.29
C PRO A 4 1.13 -4.37 4.99
N GLU A 5 2.31 -4.71 4.47
CA GLU A 5 3.22 -5.68 5.10
C GLU A 5 3.96 -5.10 6.32
N ARG A 6 3.97 -3.77 6.41
CA ARG A 6 4.54 -3.04 7.54
C ARG A 6 3.69 -3.33 8.78
N PRO A 7 4.29 -3.39 9.98
CA PRO A 7 3.61 -3.74 11.22
C PRO A 7 2.79 -2.55 11.73
N ILE A 8 1.76 -2.22 10.97
CA ILE A 8 0.81 -1.15 11.22
C ILE A 8 -0.60 -1.74 11.10
N THR A 9 -1.53 -1.12 11.80
CA THR A 9 -2.96 -1.38 11.58
C THR A 9 -3.69 -0.07 11.32
N THR A 10 -4.60 -0.11 10.36
CA THR A 10 -5.61 0.93 10.07
C THR A 10 -7.00 0.51 10.55
N LEU A 11 -7.15 -0.71 11.09
CA LEU A 11 -8.43 -1.24 11.56
C LEU A 11 -8.88 -0.56 12.85
N GLY A 12 -9.97 0.22 12.77
CA GLY A 12 -10.67 0.79 13.92
C GLY A 12 -9.85 1.82 14.71
N ARG A 13 -8.70 2.26 14.18
CA ARG A 13 -7.84 3.26 14.81
C ARG A 13 -7.65 4.43 13.85
N SER A 14 -8.13 5.61 14.26
CA SER A 14 -7.95 6.88 13.54
C SER A 14 -6.48 7.32 13.39
N ARG A 15 -5.54 6.63 14.05
CA ARG A 15 -4.11 7.00 14.05
C ARG A 15 -3.24 5.77 13.76
N TYR A 16 -2.09 6.04 13.15
CA TYR A 16 -0.99 5.10 13.01
C TYR A 16 -0.76 4.35 14.33
N SER A 17 -0.78 3.02 14.25
CA SER A 17 -0.51 2.16 15.39
C SER A 17 0.55 1.16 15.01
N TRP A 18 1.74 1.34 15.57
CA TRP A 18 2.82 0.34 15.48
C TRP A 18 2.41 -0.94 16.21
N ILE A 19 2.65 -2.08 15.57
CA ILE A 19 2.46 -3.40 16.16
C ILE A 19 3.85 -3.91 16.58
N PRO A 20 4.17 -3.97 17.89
CA PRO A 20 5.44 -4.49 18.34
C PRO A 20 5.60 -5.97 17.95
N ASP A 21 6.86 -6.41 17.84
CA ASP A 21 7.24 -7.81 17.62
C ASP A 21 6.70 -8.45 16.33
N THR A 22 6.20 -7.64 15.40
CA THR A 22 5.79 -8.08 14.05
C THR A 22 6.90 -7.76 13.05
N PRO A 23 7.50 -8.76 12.39
CA PRO A 23 8.52 -8.50 11.38
C PRO A 23 7.86 -7.82 10.17
N ALA A 24 8.42 -6.70 9.71
CA ALA A 24 8.11 -6.20 8.38
C ALA A 24 8.72 -7.19 7.37
N LEU A 25 7.88 -7.90 6.61
CA LEU A 25 8.37 -8.99 5.77
C LEU A 25 8.97 -8.49 4.45
N ALA A 26 8.35 -7.48 3.80
CA ALA A 26 8.82 -6.92 2.54
C ALA A 26 8.70 -5.38 2.49
N PRO A 27 9.71 -4.66 1.96
CA PRO A 27 9.59 -3.25 1.64
C PRO A 27 8.51 -2.95 0.59
N ILE A 28 8.04 -1.71 0.56
CA ILE A 28 7.06 -1.23 -0.43
C ILE A 28 7.64 -1.34 -1.84
N GLU A 29 8.93 -1.05 -1.98
CA GLU A 29 9.68 -1.05 -3.23
C GLU A 29 9.72 -2.46 -3.84
N GLU A 30 10.04 -3.47 -3.04
CA GLU A 30 10.05 -4.89 -3.46
C GLU A 30 8.64 -5.36 -3.87
N THR A 31 7.63 -4.99 -3.08
CA THR A 31 6.23 -5.30 -3.42
C THR A 31 5.82 -4.63 -4.75
N LEU A 32 6.24 -3.39 -4.97
CA LEU A 32 5.92 -2.63 -6.18
C LEU A 32 6.62 -3.20 -7.41
N GLU A 33 7.89 -3.62 -7.29
CA GLU A 33 8.63 -4.29 -8.35
C GLU A 33 7.96 -5.60 -8.77
N ALA A 34 7.63 -6.47 -7.80
CA ALA A 34 6.93 -7.72 -8.06
C ALA A 34 5.57 -7.50 -8.75
N LEU A 35 4.81 -6.48 -8.36
CA LEU A 35 3.57 -6.10 -9.03
C LEU A 35 3.82 -5.53 -10.44
N GLY A 36 4.90 -4.76 -10.60
CA GLY A 36 5.35 -4.22 -11.88
C GLY A 36 5.64 -5.31 -12.90
N GLU A 37 6.27 -6.41 -12.49
CA GLU A 37 6.48 -7.58 -13.34
C GLU A 37 5.16 -8.19 -13.81
N GLN A 38 4.16 -8.30 -12.94
CA GLN A 38 2.85 -8.83 -13.31
C GLN A 38 2.07 -7.88 -14.24
N VAL A 39 2.28 -6.57 -14.11
CA VAL A 39 1.77 -5.58 -15.08
C VAL A 39 2.46 -5.74 -16.43
N HIS A 40 3.79 -5.85 -16.44
CA HIS A 40 4.56 -6.06 -17.67
C HIS A 40 4.17 -7.37 -18.38
N ALA A 41 3.91 -8.43 -17.62
CA ALA A 41 3.41 -9.70 -18.13
C ALA A 41 1.94 -9.64 -18.63
N GLY A 42 1.26 -8.49 -18.51
CA GLY A 42 -0.12 -8.29 -18.97
C GLY A 42 -1.19 -8.95 -18.10
N LYS A 43 -0.83 -9.49 -16.93
CA LYS A 43 -1.79 -10.14 -16.00
C LYS A 43 -2.57 -9.12 -15.18
N ILE A 44 -1.98 -7.95 -14.93
CA ILE A 44 -2.57 -6.85 -14.18
C ILE A 44 -2.58 -5.61 -15.06
N ARG A 45 -3.70 -4.88 -15.12
CA ARG A 45 -3.77 -3.60 -15.86
C ARG A 45 -3.33 -2.41 -15.00
N HIS A 46 -3.78 -2.37 -13.75
CA HIS A 46 -3.53 -1.27 -12.83
C HIS A 46 -3.32 -1.79 -11.41
N ILE A 47 -2.52 -1.06 -10.64
CA ILE A 47 -2.22 -1.38 -9.25
C ILE A 47 -3.03 -0.47 -8.33
N GLY A 48 -3.66 -1.08 -7.32
CA GLY A 48 -4.30 -0.39 -6.21
C GLY A 48 -3.83 -0.94 -4.87
N VAL A 49 -3.97 -0.14 -3.83
CA VAL A 49 -3.70 -0.52 -2.43
C VAL A 49 -4.99 -0.46 -1.63
N ALA A 50 -5.02 -1.13 -0.49
CA ALA A 50 -6.15 -1.14 0.41
C ALA A 50 -5.64 -1.05 1.84
N ASN A 51 -6.48 -0.50 2.72
CA ASN A 51 -6.19 -0.32 4.14
C ASN A 51 -4.86 0.39 4.42
N GLU A 52 -4.47 1.29 3.52
CA GLU A 52 -3.21 2.01 3.63
C GLU A 52 -3.38 3.38 4.29
N THR A 53 -2.28 3.83 4.85
CA THR A 53 -2.05 5.16 5.40
C THR A 53 -1.66 6.16 4.31
N PRO A 54 -1.84 7.48 4.54
CA PRO A 54 -1.33 8.51 3.63
C PRO A 54 0.18 8.39 3.38
N TRP A 55 0.97 8.06 4.41
CA TRP A 55 2.40 7.82 4.26
C TRP A 55 2.69 6.67 3.29
N GLY A 56 1.99 5.56 3.44
CA GLY A 56 2.16 4.39 2.59
C GLY A 56 1.85 4.67 1.12
N VAL A 57 0.71 5.32 0.87
CA VAL A 57 0.33 5.79 -0.47
C VAL A 57 1.44 6.67 -1.07
N MET A 58 1.94 7.66 -0.31
CA MET A 58 3.01 8.54 -0.79
C MET A 58 4.33 7.80 -1.04
N ARG A 59 4.65 6.77 -0.24
CA ARG A 59 5.83 5.93 -0.46
C ARG A 59 5.71 5.08 -1.72
N TYR A 60 4.55 4.48 -2.00
CA TYR A 60 4.31 3.80 -3.28
C TYR A 60 4.49 4.76 -4.47
N LEU A 61 3.97 5.99 -4.36
CA LEU A 61 4.12 6.99 -5.43
C LEU A 61 5.58 7.44 -5.63
N ALA A 62 6.33 7.61 -4.55
CA ALA A 62 7.75 7.94 -4.60
C ALA A 62 8.56 6.80 -5.22
N ALA A 63 8.36 5.57 -4.75
CA ALA A 63 9.02 4.38 -5.28
C ALA A 63 8.76 4.22 -6.79
N ALA A 64 7.51 4.39 -7.24
CA ALA A 64 7.16 4.36 -8.66
C ALA A 64 7.92 5.42 -9.47
N ARG A 65 8.04 6.64 -8.93
CA ARG A 65 8.77 7.74 -9.58
C ARG A 65 10.28 7.45 -9.68
N GLU A 66 10.88 6.89 -8.65
CA GLU A 66 12.32 6.66 -8.56
C GLU A 66 12.78 5.46 -9.40
N SER A 67 11.97 4.39 -9.45
CA SER A 67 12.29 3.14 -10.16
C SER A 67 11.67 3.03 -11.55
N GLY A 68 10.82 3.97 -11.95
CA GLY A 68 10.06 3.88 -13.21
C GLY A 68 8.96 2.81 -13.20
N MET A 69 8.64 2.24 -12.04
CA MET A 69 7.58 1.24 -11.88
C MET A 69 6.18 1.83 -12.04
N PRO A 70 5.16 1.00 -12.32
CA PRO A 70 3.79 1.48 -12.49
C PRO A 70 3.25 2.20 -11.24
N ARG A 71 2.63 3.36 -11.44
CA ARG A 71 2.03 4.14 -10.37
C ARG A 71 0.74 3.47 -9.86
N ILE A 72 0.54 3.45 -8.54
CA ILE A 72 -0.76 3.09 -7.97
C ILE A 72 -1.82 4.13 -8.35
N VAL A 73 -3.06 3.68 -8.60
CA VAL A 73 -4.15 4.54 -9.09
C VAL A 73 -5.37 4.60 -8.17
N THR A 74 -5.50 3.66 -7.23
CA THR A 74 -6.62 3.62 -6.29
C THR A 74 -6.15 3.25 -4.88
N VAL A 75 -6.90 3.72 -3.89
CA VAL A 75 -6.86 3.25 -2.51
C VAL A 75 -8.26 2.78 -2.11
N GLN A 76 -8.35 1.57 -1.57
CA GLN A 76 -9.60 0.99 -1.04
C GLN A 76 -9.53 0.99 0.48
N ASN A 77 -9.90 2.12 1.08
CA ASN A 77 -10.01 2.26 2.53
C ASN A 77 -11.48 2.27 2.96
N SER A 78 -11.72 1.92 4.22
CA SER A 78 -13.02 2.12 4.87
C SER A 78 -13.38 3.60 4.82
N TYR A 79 -14.63 3.88 4.43
CA TYR A 79 -15.22 5.21 4.48
C TYR A 79 -16.72 5.08 4.68
N SER A 80 -17.23 5.69 5.75
CA SER A 80 -18.67 5.70 6.05
C SER A 80 -18.99 6.91 6.93
N LEU A 81 -20.27 7.13 7.27
CA LEU A 81 -20.61 8.17 8.25
C LEU A 81 -19.93 7.95 9.62
N LEU A 82 -19.62 6.71 9.95
CA LEU A 82 -18.95 6.31 11.20
C LEU A 82 -17.42 6.37 11.10
N ASP A 83 -16.86 6.51 9.89
CA ASP A 83 -15.43 6.39 9.62
C ASP A 83 -14.99 7.39 8.53
N ARG A 84 -14.53 8.56 8.97
CA ARG A 84 -14.20 9.72 8.11
C ARG A 84 -12.85 10.36 8.43
N TYR A 85 -12.05 9.73 9.30
CA TYR A 85 -10.80 10.29 9.83
C TYR A 85 -9.61 9.38 9.54
#